data_AF-A0A2G8RYV3-F1
#
_entry.id   AF-A0A2G8RYV3-F1
#
_cell.length_a   1.000
_cell.length_b   1.000
_cell.length_c   1.000
_cell.angle_alpha   90.00
_cell.angle_beta   90.00
_cell.angle_gamma   90.00
#
_symmetry.space_group_name_H-M   'P 1'
#
loop_
_entity.id
_entity.type
_entity.pdbx_description
1 polymer ?
#
loop_
_entity_poly.entity_id
_entity_poly.type
_entity_poly.pdbx_seq_one_letter_code
_entity_poly.pdbx_strand_id
1 'polypeptide(L)'
;MSSTPSLPPPDDDAPWKSLRFKRDRLRSEIRTRMNRGLAEHTGIQDAQMPWTESGFIDHMVFEHHCGVEGWPRSVPFKNLSSILGGCAPLEEILDALVSGTLRIVKLTDEQLAEARVNPESFLPNPTLRSEPAKPRKRETYHVVPLVLHPLDLRPISHPHASEPLSDVDDSGPAGSAELSASSVASPLIRIAPGPETVPRRQRRDIKKRRRRPVTNPDDRPPRRRRLGVQTPEYVYDAVPGSTTAGEEREDTYSVPLGSAPSDDYVECFTERLGGTASEAESEIESATESWACGSRSEIEDFTSDED
;
A
#
# COMPACT_ATOMS: atom_id res chain seq x y z
N MET A 1 -14.75 -30.46 -28.10
CA MET A 1 -15.26 -29.08 -28.20
C MET A 1 -14.06 -28.16 -28.29
N SER A 2 -13.69 -27.76 -29.51
CA SER A 2 -12.57 -26.85 -29.73
C SER A 2 -13.05 -25.44 -29.36
N SER A 3 -12.69 -24.96 -28.17
CA SER A 3 -12.87 -23.56 -27.82
C SER A 3 -12.12 -22.73 -28.85
N THR A 4 -12.87 -22.03 -29.72
CA THR A 4 -12.31 -21.07 -30.67
C THR A 4 -11.40 -20.13 -29.88
N PRO A 5 -10.09 -20.06 -30.17
CA PRO A 5 -9.22 -19.13 -29.48
C PRO A 5 -9.72 -17.73 -29.82
N SER A 6 -10.36 -17.11 -28.83
CA SER A 6 -10.87 -15.75 -28.93
C SER A 6 -9.70 -14.86 -29.33
N LEU A 7 -9.69 -14.40 -30.58
CA LEU A 7 -8.65 -13.55 -31.11
C LEU A 7 -8.47 -12.38 -30.13
N PRO A 8 -7.25 -12.13 -29.62
CA PRO A 8 -7.04 -11.01 -28.72
C PRO A 8 -7.50 -9.74 -29.43
N PRO A 9 -8.24 -8.84 -28.75
CA PRO A 9 -8.72 -7.62 -29.36
C PRO A 9 -7.52 -6.88 -29.98
N PRO A 10 -7.67 -6.32 -31.19
CA PRO A 10 -6.60 -5.61 -31.86
C PRO A 10 -6.02 -4.57 -30.91
N ASP A 11 -4.68 -4.52 -30.80
CA ASP A 11 -3.96 -3.62 -29.89
C ASP A 11 -4.27 -2.13 -30.15
N ASP A 12 -5.05 -1.81 -31.19
CA ASP A 12 -5.48 -0.47 -31.56
C ASP A 12 -6.40 0.21 -30.56
N ASP A 13 -7.31 -0.53 -29.90
CA ASP A 13 -8.29 0.03 -28.95
C ASP A 13 -7.84 -0.01 -27.48
N ALA A 14 -6.55 -0.18 -27.24
CA ALA A 14 -6.01 -0.28 -25.90
C ALA A 14 -6.30 0.98 -25.06
N PRO A 15 -7.00 0.86 -23.90
CA PRO A 15 -7.49 2.00 -23.13
C PRO A 15 -6.37 2.91 -22.60
N TRP A 16 -5.16 2.38 -22.41
CA TRP A 16 -4.01 3.15 -21.92
C TRP A 16 -3.47 4.16 -22.95
N LYS A 17 -3.78 4.00 -24.24
CA LYS A 17 -3.37 4.98 -25.27
C LYS A 17 -3.96 6.37 -25.01
N SER A 18 -5.09 6.45 -24.32
CA SER A 18 -5.77 7.70 -23.95
C SER A 18 -5.15 8.42 -22.74
N LEU A 19 -4.25 7.78 -22.00
CA LEU A 19 -3.66 8.37 -20.79
C LEU A 19 -2.72 9.53 -21.14
N ARG A 20 -2.96 10.69 -20.51
CA ARG A 20 -2.19 11.91 -20.79
C ARG A 20 -0.72 11.81 -20.44
N PHE A 21 -0.36 11.03 -19.43
CA PHE A 21 1.02 10.94 -18.95
C PHE A 21 1.69 9.71 -19.56
N LYS A 22 2.77 9.93 -20.32
CA LYS A 22 3.58 8.86 -20.93
C LYS A 22 3.93 7.75 -19.93
N ARG A 23 4.31 8.14 -18.72
CA ARG A 23 4.66 7.19 -17.66
C ARG A 23 3.49 6.32 -17.23
N ASP A 24 2.29 6.88 -17.09
CA ASP A 24 1.11 6.10 -16.71
C ASP A 24 0.64 5.18 -17.84
N ARG A 25 0.78 5.63 -19.10
CA ARG A 25 0.57 4.80 -20.29
C ARG A 25 1.49 3.58 -20.29
N LEU A 26 2.80 3.78 -20.09
CA LEU A 26 3.78 2.68 -20.02
C LEU A 26 3.46 1.70 -18.88
N ARG A 27 3.13 2.21 -17.68
CA ARG A 27 2.75 1.36 -16.53
C ARG A 27 1.54 0.48 -16.84
N SER A 28 0.50 1.07 -17.42
CA SER A 28 -0.72 0.34 -17.77
C SER A 28 -0.46 -0.70 -18.86
N GLU A 29 0.31 -0.33 -19.88
CA GLU A 29 0.69 -1.25 -20.97
C GLU A 29 1.47 -2.46 -20.47
N ILE A 30 2.50 -2.24 -19.63
CA ILE A 30 3.29 -3.31 -19.03
C ILE A 30 2.39 -4.24 -18.19
N ARG A 31 1.50 -3.67 -17.36
CA ARG A 31 0.56 -4.47 -16.56
C ARG A 31 -0.36 -5.31 -17.43
N THR A 32 -0.95 -4.73 -18.47
CA THR A 32 -1.86 -5.48 -19.34
C THR A 32 -1.13 -6.60 -20.07
N ARG A 33 0.07 -6.37 -20.61
CA ARG A 33 0.86 -7.42 -21.29
C ARG A 33 1.28 -8.55 -20.34
N MET A 34 1.75 -8.20 -19.14
CA MET A 34 2.14 -9.20 -18.13
C MET A 34 0.93 -10.01 -17.64
N ASN A 35 -0.18 -9.36 -17.32
CA ASN A 35 -1.41 -10.06 -16.90
C ASN A 35 -1.95 -10.96 -18.01
N ARG A 36 -1.86 -10.52 -19.28
CA ARG A 36 -2.24 -11.34 -20.44
C ARG A 36 -1.36 -12.59 -20.54
N GLY A 37 -0.03 -12.44 -20.50
CA GLY A 37 0.87 -13.59 -20.51
C GLY A 37 0.66 -14.53 -19.33
N LEU A 38 0.33 -13.98 -18.15
CA LEU A 38 0.02 -14.80 -16.97
C LEU A 38 -1.28 -15.59 -17.18
N ALA A 39 -2.32 -14.94 -17.71
CA ALA A 39 -3.60 -15.59 -18.03
C ALA A 39 -3.43 -16.69 -19.08
N GLU A 40 -2.56 -16.49 -20.08
CA GLU A 40 -2.24 -17.50 -21.10
C GLU A 40 -1.58 -18.75 -20.49
N HIS A 41 -0.67 -18.59 -19.52
CA HIS A 41 -0.01 -19.72 -18.88
C HIS A 41 -0.87 -20.41 -17.80
N THR A 42 -1.64 -19.65 -17.03
CA THR A 42 -2.46 -20.16 -15.91
C THR A 42 -3.85 -20.60 -16.32
N GLY A 43 -4.39 -20.06 -17.43
CA GLY A 43 -5.80 -20.22 -17.82
C GLY A 43 -6.77 -19.34 -17.03
N ILE A 44 -6.28 -18.51 -16.10
CA ILE A 44 -7.10 -17.65 -15.24
C ILE A 44 -7.16 -16.25 -15.87
N GLN A 45 -8.32 -15.87 -16.41
CA GLN A 45 -8.49 -14.62 -17.16
C GLN A 45 -8.22 -13.35 -16.34
N ASP A 46 -8.53 -13.39 -15.04
CA ASP A 46 -8.36 -12.26 -14.13
C ASP A 46 -7.05 -12.32 -13.32
N ALA A 47 -6.10 -13.17 -13.72
CA ALA A 47 -4.82 -13.27 -13.03
C ALA A 47 -4.06 -11.93 -13.13
N GLN A 48 -3.66 -11.40 -11.96
CA GLN A 48 -2.91 -10.17 -11.88
C GLN A 48 -1.50 -10.45 -11.40
N MET A 49 -0.52 -9.90 -12.13
CA MET A 49 0.88 -9.95 -11.76
C MET A 49 1.11 -9.15 -10.46
N PRO A 50 1.53 -9.80 -9.35
CA PRO A 50 1.92 -9.10 -8.13
C PRO A 50 3.25 -8.37 -8.33
N TRP A 51 3.32 -7.13 -7.85
CA TRP A 51 4.53 -6.28 -7.98
C TRP A 51 5.31 -6.11 -6.67
N THR A 52 4.98 -6.92 -5.67
CA THR A 52 5.71 -7.03 -4.40
C THR A 52 6.52 -8.32 -4.40
N GLU A 53 7.69 -8.32 -3.77
CA GLU A 53 8.55 -9.52 -3.72
C GLU A 53 7.82 -10.71 -3.09
N SER A 54 7.16 -10.51 -1.94
CA SER A 54 6.41 -11.56 -1.26
C SER A 54 5.22 -12.04 -2.10
N GLY A 55 4.43 -11.10 -2.65
CA GLY A 55 3.27 -11.46 -3.47
C GLY A 55 3.67 -12.21 -4.74
N PHE A 56 4.83 -11.87 -5.32
CA PHE A 56 5.39 -12.61 -6.45
C PHE A 56 5.74 -14.04 -6.07
N ILE A 57 6.45 -14.25 -4.97
CA ILE A 57 6.79 -15.61 -4.52
C ILE A 57 5.52 -16.42 -4.23
N ASP A 58 4.59 -15.86 -3.45
CA ASP A 58 3.40 -16.58 -3.01
C ASP A 58 2.47 -16.91 -4.19
N HIS A 59 2.13 -15.93 -5.01
CA HIS A 59 1.15 -16.11 -6.08
C HIS A 59 1.77 -16.60 -7.39
N MET A 60 2.91 -16.06 -7.83
CA MET A 60 3.49 -16.50 -9.10
C MET A 60 4.16 -17.86 -8.97
N VAL A 61 5.05 -18.02 -7.98
CA VAL A 61 5.87 -19.22 -7.87
C VAL A 61 5.08 -20.37 -7.25
N PHE A 62 4.44 -20.16 -6.09
CA PHE A 62 3.80 -21.26 -5.37
C PHE A 62 2.36 -21.55 -5.80
N GLU A 63 1.54 -20.54 -6.10
CA GLU A 63 0.14 -20.74 -6.50
C GLU A 63 -0.01 -21.02 -8.00
N HIS A 64 0.71 -20.29 -8.85
CA HIS A 64 0.58 -20.38 -10.30
C HIS A 64 1.68 -21.20 -10.98
N HIS A 65 2.73 -21.60 -10.26
CA HIS A 65 3.88 -22.33 -10.80
C HIS A 65 4.50 -21.63 -12.03
N CYS A 66 4.57 -20.30 -11.98
CA CYS A 66 5.08 -19.45 -13.04
C CYS A 66 6.23 -18.56 -12.53
N GLY A 67 7.23 -18.35 -13.39
CA GLY A 67 8.33 -17.43 -13.19
C GLY A 67 8.39 -16.36 -14.29
N VAL A 68 9.28 -15.39 -14.14
CA VAL A 68 9.58 -14.39 -15.17
C VAL A 68 11.03 -14.53 -15.60
N GLU A 69 11.24 -14.84 -16.87
CA GLU A 69 12.56 -14.96 -17.48
C GLU A 69 12.90 -13.67 -18.24
N GLY A 70 14.19 -13.32 -18.32
CA GLY A 70 14.67 -12.21 -19.14
C GLY A 70 14.40 -10.81 -18.58
N TRP A 71 14.24 -10.69 -17.26
CA TRP A 71 14.07 -9.39 -16.61
C TRP A 71 15.34 -8.50 -16.78
N PRO A 72 15.20 -7.22 -17.17
CA PRO A 72 16.33 -6.32 -17.35
C PRO A 72 17.19 -6.17 -16.09
N ARG A 73 18.51 -6.34 -16.22
CA ARG A 73 19.45 -6.29 -15.09
C ARG A 73 19.59 -4.89 -14.48
N SER A 74 19.29 -3.84 -15.24
CA SER A 74 19.31 -2.44 -14.82
C SER A 74 18.12 -2.04 -13.95
N VAL A 75 16.99 -2.76 -14.05
CA VAL A 75 15.72 -2.36 -13.45
C VAL A 75 15.41 -3.24 -12.24
N PRO A 76 15.24 -2.67 -11.03
CA PRO A 76 14.86 -3.44 -9.85
C PRO A 76 13.42 -3.93 -9.95
N PHE A 77 13.16 -5.16 -9.50
CA PHE A 77 11.79 -5.70 -9.41
C PHE A 77 11.02 -5.05 -8.26
N LYS A 78 10.20 -4.05 -8.60
CA LYS A 78 9.36 -3.28 -7.67
C LYS A 78 8.07 -2.88 -8.36
N ASN A 79 7.13 -2.34 -7.58
CA ASN A 79 5.98 -1.65 -8.13
C ASN A 79 6.42 -0.61 -9.17
N LEU A 80 5.85 -0.67 -10.39
CA LEU A 80 6.15 0.26 -11.49
C LEU A 80 5.94 1.74 -11.10
N SER A 81 5.17 2.00 -10.04
CA SER A 81 5.02 3.33 -9.46
C SER A 81 6.27 3.84 -8.75
N SER A 82 7.01 2.96 -8.06
CA SER A 82 8.16 3.28 -7.21
C SER A 82 9.51 3.21 -7.92
N ILE A 83 9.57 2.68 -9.15
CA ILE A 83 10.80 2.65 -9.96
C ILE A 83 11.30 4.08 -10.24
N LEU A 84 12.50 4.39 -9.76
CA LEU A 84 13.18 5.67 -10.00
C LEU A 84 13.69 5.75 -11.44
N GLY A 85 14.03 6.95 -11.92
CA GLY A 85 14.62 7.12 -13.27
C GLY A 85 13.63 7.49 -14.40
N GLY A 86 12.41 7.93 -14.07
CA GLY A 86 11.50 8.48 -15.08
C GLY A 86 10.87 7.42 -16.00
N CYS A 87 10.82 7.65 -17.31
CA CYS A 87 10.20 6.69 -18.25
C CYS A 87 11.19 5.63 -18.75
N ALA A 88 12.50 5.89 -18.73
CA ALA A 88 13.49 5.02 -19.37
C ALA A 88 13.49 3.58 -18.84
N PRO A 89 13.45 3.30 -17.52
CA PRO A 89 13.36 1.91 -17.03
C PRO A 89 12.08 1.19 -17.43
N LEU A 90 10.99 1.91 -17.63
CA LEU A 90 9.72 1.32 -18.06
C LEU A 90 9.73 1.03 -19.56
N GLU A 91 10.37 1.89 -20.35
CA GLU A 91 10.61 1.64 -21.77
C GLU A 91 11.48 0.40 -21.96
N GLU A 92 12.54 0.24 -21.17
CA GLU A 92 13.39 -0.95 -21.21
C GLU A 92 12.62 -2.26 -20.89
N ILE A 93 11.73 -2.23 -19.88
CA ILE A 93 10.85 -3.37 -19.58
C ILE A 93 9.90 -3.63 -20.75
N LEU A 94 9.32 -2.59 -21.35
CA LEU A 94 8.38 -2.72 -22.45
C LEU A 94 9.09 -3.25 -23.71
N ASP A 95 10.28 -2.77 -24.03
CA ASP A 95 11.10 -3.24 -25.14
C ASP A 95 11.50 -4.71 -24.94
N ALA A 96 11.84 -5.12 -23.71
CA ALA A 96 12.11 -6.51 -23.37
C ALA A 96 10.87 -7.41 -23.54
N LEU A 97 9.68 -6.91 -23.20
CA LEU A 97 8.40 -7.60 -23.42
C LEU A 97 8.04 -7.70 -24.92
N VAL A 98 8.20 -6.61 -25.67
CA VAL A 98 7.89 -6.55 -27.11
C VAL A 98 8.85 -7.43 -27.91
N SER A 99 10.12 -7.45 -27.53
CA SER A 99 11.13 -8.33 -28.15
C SER A 99 10.97 -9.80 -27.78
N GLY A 100 10.13 -10.14 -26.78
CA GLY A 100 9.99 -11.50 -26.25
C GLY A 100 11.18 -11.98 -25.42
N THR A 101 12.13 -11.08 -25.13
CA THR A 101 13.25 -11.36 -24.20
C THR A 101 12.70 -11.61 -22.80
N LEU A 102 11.77 -10.74 -22.37
CA LEU A 102 11.02 -10.91 -21.14
C LEU A 102 9.75 -11.70 -21.43
N ARG A 103 9.62 -12.87 -20.79
CA ARG A 103 8.43 -13.73 -20.89
C ARG A 103 8.10 -14.39 -19.55
N ILE A 104 6.83 -14.77 -19.40
CA ILE A 104 6.39 -15.62 -18.29
C ILE A 104 6.65 -17.07 -18.70
N VAL A 105 7.13 -17.90 -17.78
CA VAL A 105 7.52 -19.28 -18.04
C VAL A 105 6.95 -20.18 -16.94
N LYS A 106 6.40 -21.34 -17.30
CA LYS A 106 6.00 -22.36 -16.32
C LYS A 106 7.24 -22.97 -15.68
N LEU A 107 7.27 -23.00 -14.36
CA LEU A 107 8.36 -23.59 -13.59
C LEU A 107 8.21 -25.12 -13.55
N THR A 108 9.34 -25.82 -13.57
CA THR A 108 9.38 -27.27 -13.36
C THR A 108 9.24 -27.62 -11.88
N ASP A 109 8.87 -28.86 -11.57
CA ASP A 109 8.75 -29.31 -10.18
C ASP A 109 10.07 -29.26 -9.42
N GLU A 110 11.20 -29.48 -10.11
CA GLU A 110 12.55 -29.30 -9.56
C GLU A 110 12.79 -27.85 -9.14
N GLN A 111 12.43 -26.89 -10.00
CA GLN A 111 12.53 -25.47 -9.70
C GLN A 111 11.61 -25.07 -8.53
N LEU A 112 10.41 -25.66 -8.44
CA LEU A 112 9.52 -25.42 -7.30
C LEU A 112 10.10 -25.98 -6.00
N ALA A 113 10.76 -27.14 -6.04
CA ALA A 113 11.45 -27.70 -4.88
C ALA A 113 12.61 -26.78 -4.43
N GLU A 114 13.40 -26.26 -5.39
CA GLU A 114 14.43 -25.26 -5.11
C GLU A 114 13.84 -23.96 -4.53
N ALA A 115 12.69 -23.50 -5.06
CA ALA A 115 12.01 -22.31 -4.58
C ALA A 115 11.51 -22.46 -3.15
N ARG A 116 11.12 -23.67 -2.73
CA ARG A 116 10.76 -23.96 -1.32
C ARG A 116 11.96 -23.80 -0.38
N VAL A 117 13.17 -24.12 -0.85
CA VAL A 117 14.40 -23.94 -0.08
C VAL A 117 14.83 -22.47 -0.07
N ASN A 118 14.85 -21.83 -1.25
CA ASN A 118 15.37 -20.48 -1.45
C ASN A 118 14.41 -19.64 -2.32
N PRO A 119 13.30 -19.13 -1.78
CA PRO A 119 12.28 -18.44 -2.57
C PRO A 119 12.79 -17.14 -3.19
N GLU A 120 13.72 -16.46 -2.53
CA GLU A 120 14.26 -15.18 -3.00
C GLU A 120 15.14 -15.31 -4.26
N SER A 121 15.64 -16.51 -4.55
CA SER A 121 16.45 -16.77 -5.75
C SER A 121 15.61 -16.72 -7.04
N PHE A 122 14.29 -16.92 -6.92
CA PHE A 122 13.32 -16.87 -8.02
C PHE A 122 12.79 -15.47 -8.30
N LEU A 123 13.19 -14.47 -7.52
CA LEU A 123 12.81 -13.08 -7.78
C LEU A 123 13.47 -12.57 -9.08
N PRO A 124 12.76 -11.78 -9.90
CA PRO A 124 13.38 -11.13 -11.04
C PRO A 124 14.47 -10.17 -10.54
N ASN A 125 15.71 -10.41 -10.95
CA ASN A 125 16.87 -9.60 -10.58
C ASN A 125 17.12 -9.49 -9.05
N PRO A 126 17.60 -10.58 -8.40
CA PRO A 126 17.85 -10.60 -6.96
C PRO A 126 19.00 -9.67 -6.53
N THR A 127 19.80 -9.16 -7.47
CA THR A 127 20.95 -8.29 -7.16
C THR A 127 20.57 -6.84 -6.83
N LEU A 128 19.44 -6.34 -7.35
CA LEU A 128 19.03 -4.93 -7.16
C LEU A 128 17.96 -4.74 -6.08
N ARG A 129 17.89 -5.65 -5.11
CA ARG A 129 16.90 -5.55 -4.04
C ARG A 129 17.03 -4.21 -3.33
N SER A 130 15.89 -3.60 -3.02
CA SER A 130 15.92 -2.57 -1.98
C SER A 130 16.50 -3.24 -0.75
N GLU A 131 17.54 -2.62 -0.17
CA GLU A 131 17.86 -2.92 1.21
C GLU A 131 16.54 -2.92 1.99
N PRO A 132 16.27 -3.97 2.78
CA PRO A 132 15.01 -4.13 3.48
C PRO A 132 14.73 -2.81 4.17
N ALA A 133 13.60 -2.19 3.80
CA ALA A 133 13.31 -0.82 4.21
C ALA A 133 13.51 -0.75 5.72
N LYS A 134 14.58 -0.08 6.17
CA LYS A 134 14.95 0.01 7.59
C LYS A 134 13.66 0.24 8.33
N PRO A 135 13.28 -0.63 9.28
CA PRO A 135 11.94 -0.61 9.87
C PRO A 135 11.68 0.82 10.22
N ARG A 136 10.77 1.46 9.47
CA ARG A 136 10.44 2.86 9.72
C ARG A 136 10.02 2.80 11.17
N LYS A 137 10.86 3.36 12.06
CA LYS A 137 10.55 3.43 13.48
C LYS A 137 9.16 4.02 13.45
N ARG A 138 8.16 3.18 13.74
CA ARG A 138 6.80 3.66 13.88
C ARG A 138 6.96 4.54 15.09
N GLU A 139 7.22 5.82 14.85
CA GLU A 139 7.10 6.84 15.87
C GLU A 139 5.65 6.69 16.26
N THR A 140 5.41 5.88 17.29
CA THR A 140 4.13 5.81 17.95
C THR A 140 3.99 7.18 18.55
N TYR A 141 3.34 8.06 17.78
CA TYR A 141 2.92 9.35 18.28
C TYR A 141 1.93 9.03 19.40
N HIS A 142 2.43 9.01 20.63
CA HIS A 142 1.58 9.02 21.79
C HIS A 142 0.92 10.39 21.80
N VAL A 143 -0.29 10.46 21.24
CA VAL A 143 -1.16 11.61 21.42
C VAL A 143 -1.61 11.54 22.87
N VAL A 144 -0.78 12.06 23.76
CA VAL A 144 -1.19 12.33 25.13
C VAL A 144 -2.12 13.54 25.03
N PRO A 145 -3.42 13.40 25.35
CA PRO A 145 -4.26 14.57 25.48
C PRO A 145 -3.67 15.40 26.62
N LEU A 146 -3.01 16.51 26.27
CA LEU A 146 -2.68 17.56 27.21
C LEU A 146 -4.00 18.18 27.65
N VAL A 147 -4.62 17.57 28.66
CA VAL A 147 -5.67 18.20 29.44
C VAL A 147 -4.97 19.33 30.19
N LEU A 148 -4.90 20.50 29.56
CA LEU A 148 -4.44 21.72 30.21
C LEU A 148 -5.46 22.03 31.29
N HIS A 149 -5.06 21.84 32.56
CA HIS A 149 -5.89 22.22 33.68
C HIS A 149 -6.15 23.73 33.60
N PRO A 150 -7.37 24.23 33.85
CA PRO A 150 -7.69 25.65 33.72
C PRO A 150 -6.83 26.56 34.62
N LEU A 151 -6.16 26.02 35.65
CA LEU A 151 -5.20 26.74 36.48
C LEU A 151 -3.79 26.83 35.87
N ASP A 152 -3.44 25.94 34.94
CA ASP A 152 -2.16 25.97 34.22
C ASP A 152 -2.20 26.91 33.00
N LEU A 153 -3.41 27.31 32.59
CA LEU A 153 -3.64 28.45 31.73
C LEU A 153 -3.40 29.75 32.53
N ARG A 154 -2.16 29.95 33.00
CA ARG A 154 -1.74 31.29 33.42
C ARG A 154 -2.12 32.23 32.28
N PRO A 155 -2.77 33.38 32.56
CA PRO A 155 -3.13 34.32 31.53
C PRO A 155 -1.87 34.54 30.71
N ILE A 156 -1.97 34.30 29.41
CA ILE A 156 -0.92 34.65 28.46
C ILE A 156 -0.94 36.17 28.48
N SER A 157 -0.33 36.74 29.52
CA SER A 157 -0.12 38.15 29.68
C SER A 157 0.55 38.56 28.39
N HIS A 158 -0.14 39.41 27.65
CA HIS A 158 0.35 39.98 26.41
C HIS A 158 1.81 40.37 26.62
N PRO A 159 2.71 40.10 25.64
CA PRO A 159 4.10 40.46 25.76
C PRO A 159 4.16 41.91 26.22
N HIS A 160 4.64 42.13 27.45
CA HIS A 160 4.87 43.46 27.95
C HIS A 160 5.68 44.16 26.87
N ALA A 161 5.12 45.26 26.35
CA ALA A 161 5.82 46.10 25.41
C ALA A 161 7.17 46.41 26.04
N SER A 162 8.23 45.94 25.39
CA SER A 162 9.61 46.18 25.77
C SER A 162 9.78 47.66 26.05
N GLU A 163 9.97 47.98 27.34
CA GLU A 163 10.35 49.32 27.75
C GLU A 163 11.67 49.69 27.06
N PRO A 164 11.80 50.93 26.58
CA PRO A 164 13.01 51.37 25.91
C PRO A 164 14.19 51.34 26.89
N LEU A 165 15.23 50.64 26.45
CA LEU A 165 16.58 50.60 26.99
C LEU A 165 17.05 52.01 27.37
N SER A 166 17.00 52.36 28.66
CA SER A 166 17.67 53.53 29.18
C SER A 166 19.09 53.14 29.58
N ASP A 167 20.05 53.74 28.90
CA ASP A 167 21.48 53.65 29.19
C ASP A 167 21.76 54.15 30.63
N VAL A 168 22.39 53.30 31.45
CA VAL A 168 23.05 53.74 32.69
C VAL A 168 24.41 53.05 32.78
N ASP A 169 25.42 53.90 32.85
CA ASP A 169 26.84 53.60 32.95
C ASP A 169 27.22 52.83 34.23
N ASP A 170 28.22 51.96 34.04
CA ASP A 170 29.46 51.78 34.81
C ASP A 170 29.43 51.88 36.35
N SER A 171 29.73 50.76 37.03
CA SER A 171 30.88 50.62 37.96
C SER A 171 30.73 49.44 38.94
N GLY A 172 31.63 48.45 38.84
CA GLY A 172 32.34 47.91 40.01
C GLY A 172 31.72 46.78 40.86
N PRO A 173 32.54 46.08 41.69
CA PRO A 173 32.59 44.62 41.68
C PRO A 173 32.31 43.92 43.03
N ALA A 174 32.23 42.59 42.92
CA ALA A 174 32.56 41.58 43.94
C ALA A 174 31.63 41.45 45.18
N GLY A 175 30.99 40.29 45.31
CA GLY A 175 30.31 39.88 46.54
C GLY A 175 29.69 38.50 46.43
N SER A 176 30.39 37.50 46.94
CA SER A 176 29.97 36.11 47.12
C SER A 176 28.78 35.96 48.08
N ALA A 177 27.81 35.11 47.76
CA ALA A 177 26.94 34.38 48.70
C ALA A 177 26.13 33.34 47.89
N GLU A 178 26.51 32.07 47.92
CA GLU A 178 25.99 31.02 48.81
C GLU A 178 24.48 30.72 48.71
N LEU A 179 24.22 29.57 48.09
CA LEU A 179 23.31 28.49 48.46
C LEU A 179 21.92 28.86 49.04
N SER A 180 20.89 28.54 48.25
CA SER A 180 19.66 28.00 48.83
C SER A 180 19.09 26.93 47.91
N ALA A 181 19.19 25.69 48.39
CA ALA A 181 18.47 24.54 47.89
C ALA A 181 17.00 24.62 48.32
N SER A 182 16.08 24.35 47.39
CA SER A 182 14.80 23.66 47.59
C SER A 182 13.82 24.10 46.50
N SER A 183 13.75 23.35 45.40
CA SER A 183 12.52 23.30 44.62
C SER A 183 12.49 22.04 43.78
N VAL A 184 11.74 21.08 44.31
CA VAL A 184 11.07 19.92 43.71
C VAL A 184 11.49 19.58 42.27
N ALA A 185 12.11 18.41 42.15
CA ALA A 185 12.48 17.75 40.90
C ALA A 185 11.31 17.67 39.92
N SER A 186 11.21 18.66 39.04
CA SER A 186 10.56 18.49 37.75
C SER A 186 11.49 17.64 36.88
N PRO A 187 11.00 16.59 36.19
CA PRO A 187 11.83 15.81 35.28
C PRO A 187 12.35 16.76 34.19
N LEU A 188 13.64 17.09 34.29
CA LEU A 188 14.36 17.92 33.35
C LEU A 188 14.43 17.15 32.03
N ILE A 189 13.42 17.34 31.17
CA ILE A 189 13.47 16.90 29.78
C ILE A 189 14.63 17.67 29.16
N ARG A 190 15.80 17.03 29.10
CA ARG A 190 16.94 17.51 28.32
C ARG A 190 16.56 17.40 26.86
N ILE A 191 15.93 18.45 26.34
CA ILE A 191 15.76 18.65 24.91
C ILE A 191 17.17 18.83 24.36
N ALA A 192 17.73 17.77 23.78
CA ALA A 192 18.97 17.89 23.03
C ALA A 192 18.76 18.97 21.97
N PRO A 193 19.68 19.95 21.82
CA PRO A 193 19.55 20.99 20.82
C PRO A 193 19.54 20.32 19.45
N GLY A 194 18.35 20.21 18.86
CA GLY A 194 18.19 19.81 17.47
C GLY A 194 18.90 20.82 16.56
N PRO A 195 19.26 20.41 15.34
CA PRO A 195 19.90 21.31 14.39
C PRO A 195 19.07 22.59 14.27
N GLU A 196 19.71 23.74 14.52
CA GLU A 196 19.08 25.05 14.51
C GLU A 196 18.23 25.19 13.24
N THR A 197 16.91 25.09 13.42
CA THR A 197 15.99 25.31 12.32
C THR A 197 16.08 26.77 11.99
N VAL A 198 16.79 27.12 10.91
CA VAL A 198 16.81 28.47 10.35
C VAL A 198 15.37 28.98 10.34
N PRO A 199 15.05 30.08 11.05
CA PRO A 199 13.69 30.54 11.18
C PRO A 199 13.14 30.70 9.77
N ARG A 200 12.16 29.85 9.42
CA ARG A 200 11.52 29.90 8.11
C ARG A 200 11.02 31.33 7.95
N ARG A 201 11.62 32.09 7.02
CA ARG A 201 11.18 33.46 6.70
C ARG A 201 9.68 33.39 6.45
N GLN A 202 8.90 33.88 7.42
CA GLN A 202 7.47 33.91 7.31
C GLN A 202 7.16 34.72 6.06
N ARG A 203 6.42 34.13 5.12
CA ARG A 203 6.17 34.79 3.84
C ARG A 203 5.52 36.15 4.13
N ARG A 204 6.12 37.24 3.65
CA ARG A 204 5.69 38.63 3.91
C ARG A 204 4.28 38.96 3.39
N ASP A 205 3.64 38.02 2.72
CA ASP A 205 2.33 38.16 2.11
C ASP A 205 1.22 37.44 2.90
N ILE A 206 1.52 36.84 4.07
CA ILE A 206 0.58 35.98 4.82
C ILE A 206 -0.68 36.68 5.36
N LYS A 207 -0.80 38.00 5.17
CA LYS A 207 -2.02 38.78 5.50
C LYS A 207 -2.48 39.72 4.37
N LYS A 208 -1.83 39.69 3.20
CA LYS A 208 -2.27 40.51 2.08
C LYS A 208 -3.47 39.84 1.40
N ARG A 209 -4.57 40.58 1.28
CA ARG A 209 -5.77 40.15 0.57
C ARG A 209 -5.41 39.96 -0.91
N ARG A 210 -5.13 38.73 -1.31
CA ARG A 210 -4.84 38.41 -2.72
C ARG A 210 -6.11 38.63 -3.54
N ARG A 211 -6.07 39.50 -4.57
CA ARG A 211 -7.14 39.55 -5.57
C ARG A 211 -7.12 38.22 -6.31
N ARG A 212 -8.13 37.38 -6.06
CA ARG A 212 -8.41 36.22 -6.90
C ARG A 212 -9.22 36.71 -8.10
N PRO A 213 -8.81 36.43 -9.34
CA PRO A 213 -9.67 36.66 -10.50
C PRO A 213 -11.02 35.98 -10.26
N VAL A 214 -12.11 36.73 -10.39
CA VAL A 214 -13.48 36.20 -10.22
C VAL A 214 -13.79 35.24 -11.37
N THR A 215 -13.27 35.55 -12.54
CA THR A 215 -13.33 34.74 -13.75
C THR A 215 -11.96 34.13 -14.01
N ASN A 216 -11.95 32.85 -14.38
CA ASN A 216 -10.74 32.20 -14.86
C ASN A 216 -10.30 32.93 -16.15
N PRO A 217 -9.12 33.57 -16.20
CA PRO A 217 -8.71 34.34 -17.37
C PRO A 217 -8.58 33.51 -18.65
N ASP A 218 -8.49 32.19 -18.52
CA ASP A 218 -8.37 31.25 -19.63
C ASP A 218 -9.73 30.66 -20.10
N ASP A 219 -10.87 31.17 -19.61
CA ASP A 219 -12.25 30.67 -19.89
C ASP A 219 -12.45 29.15 -19.69
N ARG A 220 -11.53 28.47 -18.98
CA ARG A 220 -11.69 27.04 -18.71
C ARG A 220 -12.85 26.84 -17.74
N PRO A 221 -13.64 25.75 -17.91
CA PRO A 221 -14.76 25.45 -17.04
C PRO A 221 -14.31 25.44 -15.57
N PRO A 222 -15.12 26.01 -14.65
CA PRO A 222 -14.77 26.07 -13.24
C PRO A 222 -14.48 24.66 -12.73
N ARG A 223 -13.39 24.51 -11.97
CA ARG A 223 -13.04 23.22 -11.34
C ARG A 223 -14.30 22.68 -10.65
N ARG A 224 -14.72 21.48 -11.05
CA ARG A 224 -15.87 20.75 -10.50
C ARG A 224 -15.89 20.95 -8.99
N ARG A 225 -16.99 21.52 -8.45
CA ARG A 225 -17.15 21.73 -7.01
C ARG A 225 -16.86 20.39 -6.35
N ARG A 226 -15.76 20.31 -5.60
CA ARG A 226 -15.51 19.16 -4.75
C ARG A 226 -16.60 19.24 -3.70
N LEU A 227 -17.54 18.30 -3.75
CA LEU A 227 -18.33 17.96 -2.58
C LEU A 227 -17.28 17.76 -1.49
N GLY A 228 -17.34 18.58 -0.43
CA GLY A 228 -16.45 18.41 0.70
C GLY A 228 -16.58 16.99 1.26
N VAL A 229 -15.77 16.65 2.27
CA VAL A 229 -16.01 15.42 3.03
C VAL A 229 -17.45 15.51 3.57
N GLN A 230 -18.36 14.77 2.95
CA GLN A 230 -19.70 14.55 3.48
C GLN A 230 -19.49 13.57 4.62
N THR A 231 -19.29 14.11 5.82
CA THR A 231 -19.39 13.27 7.01
C THR A 231 -20.81 12.72 7.04
N PRO A 232 -20.99 11.41 7.30
CA PRO A 232 -22.32 10.89 7.55
C PRO A 232 -22.96 11.73 8.66
N GLU A 233 -24.25 12.03 8.47
CA GLU A 233 -25.06 12.66 9.51
C GLU A 233 -24.94 11.79 10.77
N TYR A 234 -24.47 12.38 11.86
CA TYR A 234 -24.33 11.69 13.14
C TYR A 234 -25.74 11.33 13.62
N VAL A 235 -26.15 10.08 13.39
CA VAL A 235 -27.31 9.51 14.06
C VAL A 235 -26.84 9.17 15.46
N TYR A 236 -27.31 9.94 16.44
CA TYR A 236 -27.12 9.56 17.84
C TYR A 236 -27.89 8.26 18.07
N ASP A 237 -27.20 7.21 18.48
CA ASP A 237 -27.85 6.01 18.99
C ASP A 237 -28.75 6.45 20.16
N ALA A 238 -30.05 6.23 19.98
CA ALA A 238 -31.03 6.52 21.00
C ALA A 238 -30.66 5.73 22.25
N VAL A 239 -30.27 6.43 23.32
CA VAL A 239 -29.98 5.82 24.62
C VAL A 239 -31.24 5.07 25.05
N PRO A 240 -31.21 3.73 25.13
CA PRO A 240 -32.37 2.97 25.58
C PRO A 240 -32.51 3.21 27.09
N GLY A 241 -33.36 4.16 27.49
CA GLY A 241 -33.58 4.40 28.91
C GLY A 241 -34.43 5.60 29.35
N SER A 242 -34.87 6.51 28.47
CA SER A 242 -35.73 7.63 28.90
C SER A 242 -37.17 7.50 28.40
N THR A 243 -37.87 6.47 28.85
CA THR A 243 -39.35 6.46 28.85
C THR A 243 -39.81 7.01 30.19
N THR A 244 -40.21 8.26 30.19
CA THR A 244 -40.98 8.87 31.28
C THR A 244 -42.42 8.37 31.24
N ALA A 245 -42.85 7.83 32.38
CA ALA A 245 -44.20 7.80 32.94
C ALA A 245 -45.26 6.89 32.28
N GLY A 246 -45.67 5.87 33.05
CA GLY A 246 -47.00 5.27 32.93
C GLY A 246 -47.07 3.83 33.40
N GLU A 247 -47.67 3.62 34.58
CA GLU A 247 -48.32 2.38 35.06
C GLU A 247 -47.46 1.17 35.47
N GLU A 248 -47.25 1.11 36.79
CA GLU A 248 -47.55 -0.01 37.68
C GLU A 248 -47.76 -1.41 37.05
N ARG A 249 -46.77 -2.29 37.21
CA ARG A 249 -46.99 -3.63 37.77
C ARG A 249 -45.68 -4.26 38.21
N GLU A 250 -45.65 -4.68 39.48
CA GLU A 250 -44.62 -5.49 40.09
C GLU A 250 -44.38 -6.77 39.28
N ASP A 251 -43.13 -7.09 38.98
CA ASP A 251 -42.62 -8.46 39.09
C ASP A 251 -41.11 -8.44 39.26
N THR A 252 -40.72 -8.86 40.45
CA THR A 252 -39.38 -9.08 40.95
C THR A 252 -38.67 -10.14 40.10
N TYR A 253 -37.64 -9.77 39.35
CA TYR A 253 -36.70 -10.73 38.76
C TYR A 253 -35.26 -10.36 39.14
N SER A 254 -34.78 -10.99 40.22
CA SER A 254 -33.38 -10.96 40.63
C SER A 254 -32.56 -11.76 39.61
N VAL A 255 -31.68 -11.09 38.87
CA VAL A 255 -30.68 -11.76 38.03
C VAL A 255 -29.45 -12.03 38.90
N PRO A 256 -29.01 -13.29 39.07
CA PRO A 256 -27.86 -13.61 39.89
C PRO A 256 -26.56 -13.16 39.20
N LEU A 257 -25.71 -12.49 39.98
CA LEU A 257 -24.32 -12.17 39.65
C LEU A 257 -23.56 -13.48 39.38
N GLY A 258 -23.52 -13.89 38.12
CA GLY A 258 -22.79 -15.06 37.65
C GLY A 258 -21.39 -14.68 37.18
N SER A 259 -20.41 -15.17 37.94
CA SER A 259 -19.00 -15.46 37.63
C SER A 259 -18.39 -14.98 36.31
N ALA A 260 -17.32 -14.21 36.46
CA ALA A 260 -16.28 -14.03 35.44
C ALA A 260 -15.76 -15.40 34.95
N PRO A 261 -15.57 -15.60 33.64
CA PRO A 261 -14.88 -16.77 33.13
C PRO A 261 -13.41 -16.71 33.53
N SER A 262 -12.92 -17.79 34.13
CA SER A 262 -11.51 -18.02 34.46
C SER A 262 -10.67 -18.13 33.20
N ASP A 263 -9.49 -17.50 33.25
CA ASP A 263 -8.34 -17.79 32.40
C ASP A 263 -7.89 -19.24 32.67
N ASP A 264 -8.44 -20.19 31.91
CA ASP A 264 -7.95 -21.56 31.88
C ASP A 264 -7.40 -21.87 30.47
N TYR A 265 -6.07 -21.97 30.42
CA TYR A 265 -5.27 -22.93 29.65
C TYR A 265 -5.59 -23.10 28.15
N VAL A 266 -4.75 -22.49 27.31
CA VAL A 266 -4.44 -23.08 25.99
C VAL A 266 -3.20 -23.95 26.18
N GLU A 267 -3.42 -25.25 26.27
CA GLU A 267 -2.39 -26.28 26.27
C GLU A 267 -1.54 -26.21 24.99
N CYS A 268 -0.23 -26.33 25.20
CA CYS A 268 0.79 -26.52 24.18
C CYS A 268 0.47 -27.76 23.32
N PHE A 269 0.08 -27.56 22.06
CA PHE A 269 0.04 -28.65 21.08
C PHE A 269 1.46 -28.91 20.55
N THR A 270 2.20 -29.74 21.29
CA THR A 270 3.44 -30.37 20.82
C THR A 270 3.35 -31.88 21.00
N GLU A 271 2.84 -32.58 19.99
CA GLU A 271 3.09 -34.00 19.75
C GLU A 271 3.31 -34.20 18.25
N ARG A 272 4.51 -34.58 17.76
CA ARG A 272 5.23 -35.87 17.80
C ARG A 272 4.89 -36.80 16.62
N LEU A 273 5.88 -36.92 15.73
CA LEU A 273 6.46 -38.14 15.12
C LEU A 273 5.57 -39.27 14.57
N GLY A 274 5.92 -39.70 13.35
CA GLY A 274 5.64 -41.02 12.77
C GLY A 274 4.67 -40.91 11.59
N GLY A 275 5.06 -41.06 10.33
CA GLY A 275 5.84 -42.16 9.78
C GLY A 275 4.89 -43.24 9.29
N THR A 276 4.59 -43.27 8.00
CA THR A 276 4.39 -44.52 7.24
C THR A 276 4.60 -44.21 5.76
N ALA A 277 5.53 -44.94 5.17
CA ALA A 277 5.61 -45.16 3.75
C ALA A 277 4.38 -45.95 3.32
N SER A 278 3.70 -45.49 2.27
CA SER A 278 2.89 -46.35 1.43
C SER A 278 3.20 -46.00 -0.02
N GLU A 279 4.09 -46.82 -0.58
CA GLU A 279 4.10 -47.14 -1.99
C GLU A 279 2.67 -47.55 -2.38
N ALA A 280 2.03 -46.75 -3.22
CA ALA A 280 0.85 -47.15 -3.95
C ALA A 280 1.15 -46.94 -5.42
N GLU A 281 1.78 -47.95 -5.99
CA GLU A 281 1.72 -48.24 -7.42
C GLU A 281 0.26 -48.21 -7.84
N SER A 282 -0.10 -47.27 -8.70
CA SER A 282 -1.31 -47.35 -9.49
C SER A 282 -0.92 -47.13 -10.95
N GLU A 283 -0.54 -48.25 -11.57
CA GLU A 283 -0.79 -48.50 -12.97
C GLU A 283 -2.24 -48.13 -13.27
N ILE A 284 -2.43 -47.07 -14.06
CA ILE A 284 -3.68 -46.83 -14.76
C ILE A 284 -3.36 -46.96 -16.24
N GLU A 285 -3.27 -48.22 -16.67
CA GLU A 285 -3.60 -48.59 -18.04
C GLU A 285 -5.08 -48.30 -18.29
N SER A 286 -5.44 -48.05 -19.56
CA SER A 286 -6.79 -47.80 -20.11
C SER A 286 -7.11 -46.31 -20.27
N ALA A 287 -7.53 -45.79 -21.43
CA ALA A 287 -7.91 -46.42 -22.67
C ALA A 287 -7.67 -45.45 -23.83
N THR A 288 -7.08 -45.98 -24.90
CA THR A 288 -7.21 -45.45 -26.25
C THR A 288 -8.68 -45.49 -26.67
N GLU A 289 -9.33 -44.34 -26.75
CA GLU A 289 -10.62 -44.23 -27.43
C GLU A 289 -10.54 -43.18 -28.54
N SER A 290 -10.33 -43.75 -29.73
CA SER A 290 -10.45 -43.14 -31.05
C SER A 290 -11.85 -42.53 -31.22
N TRP A 291 -11.92 -41.21 -31.38
CA TRP A 291 -13.05 -40.57 -32.04
C TRP A 291 -12.53 -39.85 -33.28
N ALA A 292 -12.54 -40.60 -34.38
CA ALA A 292 -12.52 -40.06 -35.71
C ALA A 292 -13.77 -39.19 -35.92
N CYS A 293 -13.58 -37.87 -36.03
CA CYS A 293 -14.60 -36.97 -36.54
C CYS A 293 -13.98 -35.98 -37.52
N GLY A 294 -14.08 -36.35 -38.80
CA GLY A 294 -14.52 -35.46 -39.87
C GLY A 294 -13.62 -34.29 -40.23
N SER A 295 -12.70 -34.54 -41.16
CA SER A 295 -12.19 -33.51 -42.06
C SER A 295 -13.35 -32.90 -42.87
N ARG A 296 -13.64 -31.61 -42.66
CA ARG A 296 -14.39 -30.80 -43.63
C ARG A 296 -13.61 -29.52 -43.90
N SER A 297 -12.73 -29.62 -44.88
CA SER A 297 -12.11 -28.51 -45.58
C SER A 297 -13.16 -27.85 -46.47
N GLU A 298 -13.64 -26.67 -46.10
CA GLU A 298 -14.23 -25.72 -47.06
C GLU A 298 -13.14 -24.71 -47.42
N ILE A 299 -12.50 -25.00 -48.55
CA ILE A 299 -11.73 -24.05 -49.36
C ILE A 299 -12.79 -23.17 -50.03
N GLU A 300 -12.86 -21.90 -49.63
CA GLU A 300 -13.51 -20.88 -50.45
C GLU A 300 -12.42 -20.25 -51.33
N ASP A 301 -12.42 -20.67 -52.59
CA ASP A 301 -11.74 -19.98 -53.68
C ASP A 301 -12.36 -18.58 -53.82
N PHE A 302 -11.61 -17.55 -53.43
CA PHE A 302 -11.93 -16.17 -53.80
C PHE A 302 -11.22 -15.87 -55.13
N THR A 303 -11.91 -16.18 -56.22
CA THR A 303 -11.53 -15.78 -57.57
C THR A 303 -11.46 -14.26 -57.65
N SER A 304 -10.31 -13.77 -58.07
CA SER A 304 -10.10 -12.40 -58.49
C SER A 304 -10.94 -12.11 -59.73
N ASP A 305 -11.76 -11.07 -59.69
CA ASP A 305 -12.35 -10.47 -60.88
C ASP A 305 -11.73 -9.09 -61.10
N GLU A 306 -11.37 -8.87 -62.37
CA GLU A 306 -10.81 -7.66 -62.96
C GLU A 306 -11.85 -6.53 -63.03
N ASP A 307 -11.37 -5.29 -62.90
CA ASP A 307 -11.66 -4.16 -63.82
C ASP A 307 -10.72 -2.97 -63.52
#